data_AF-A0A024TSV3-F1
#
_entry.id   AF-A0A024TSV3-F1
#
_cell.length_a   1.000
_cell.length_b   1.000
_cell.length_c   1.000
_cell.angle_alpha   90.00
_cell.angle_beta   90.00
_cell.angle_gamma   90.00
#
_symmetry.space_group_name_H-M   'P 1'
#
loop_
_entity.id
_entity.type
_entity.pdbx_description
1 polymer ?
#
loop_
_entity_poly.entity_id
_entity_poly.type
_entity_poly.pdbx_seq_one_letter_code
_entity_poly.pdbx_strand_id
1 'polypeptide(L)'
;MSDDDDTHTHDVETHAQLTPKAKKARRAKRTSVDTPKRGSLWDDESVHELFRLRCKSQLAKRFDSKNNAEKKAAYVMLAVELSMSTEKEFSVAQVQDKQDWQWSS
;
A
#
# COMPACT_ATOMS: atom_id res chain seq x y z
N MET A 1 6.16 14.67 64.31
CA MET A 1 5.94 13.21 64.40
C MET A 1 5.83 12.73 62.97
N SER A 2 6.59 11.68 62.67
CA SER A 2 7.08 11.26 61.35
C SER A 2 6.01 10.96 60.31
N ASP A 3 6.24 11.39 59.07
CA ASP A 3 5.69 10.74 57.88
C ASP A 3 6.75 9.73 57.42
N ASP A 4 6.49 8.45 57.73
CA ASP A 4 7.29 7.29 57.39
C ASP A 4 7.15 6.94 55.89
N ASP A 5 8.30 6.63 55.30
CA ASP A 5 8.52 5.98 54.00
C ASP A 5 7.94 4.56 54.04
N ASP A 6 7.02 4.21 53.14
CA ASP A 6 6.68 2.79 52.92
C ASP A 6 6.70 2.47 51.43
N THR A 7 7.77 1.76 51.08
CA THR A 7 8.04 1.16 49.79
C THR A 7 7.17 -0.08 49.62
N HIS A 8 6.18 -0.05 48.72
CA HIS A 8 5.42 -1.26 48.39
C HIS A 8 5.94 -1.91 47.10
N THR A 9 6.93 -2.80 47.25
CA THR A 9 7.24 -3.85 46.27
C THR A 9 6.53 -5.14 46.70
N HIS A 10 5.49 -5.58 45.98
CA HIS A 10 5.00 -6.96 46.11
C HIS A 10 4.65 -7.54 44.74
N ASP A 11 5.48 -8.50 44.35
CA ASP A 11 5.32 -9.43 43.24
C ASP A 11 4.13 -10.39 43.40
N VAL A 12 3.67 -10.89 42.25
CA VAL A 12 3.16 -12.24 41.95
C VAL A 12 1.98 -12.83 42.75
N GLU A 13 0.83 -12.99 42.08
CA GLU A 13 0.02 -14.21 42.15
C GLU A 13 -0.82 -14.34 40.86
N THR A 14 -0.39 -15.16 39.90
CA THR A 14 -0.81 -16.56 39.70
C THR A 14 -2.33 -16.73 39.59
N HIS A 15 -2.84 -16.68 38.37
CA HIS A 15 -4.05 -17.44 38.03
C HIS A 15 -3.72 -18.45 36.93
N ALA A 16 -3.58 -19.69 37.37
CA ALA A 16 -3.33 -20.85 36.56
C ALA A 16 -4.56 -21.23 35.72
N GLN A 17 -4.30 -21.37 34.42
CA GLN A 17 -4.73 -22.47 33.56
C GLN A 17 -6.21 -22.59 33.14
N LEU A 18 -6.46 -22.26 31.87
CA LEU A 18 -7.13 -23.18 30.95
C LEU A 18 -6.41 -23.17 29.58
N THR A 19 -6.08 -24.36 29.10
CA THR A 19 -5.41 -24.68 27.83
C THR A 19 -6.43 -24.68 26.66
N PRO A 20 -6.10 -25.23 25.48
CA PRO A 20 -5.45 -24.56 24.36
C PRO A 20 -6.42 -24.40 23.18
N LYS A 21 -6.52 -23.21 22.57
CA LYS A 21 -7.10 -23.11 21.21
C LYS A 21 -6.30 -22.11 20.40
N ALA A 22 -5.40 -22.67 19.58
CA ALA A 22 -4.86 -22.04 18.40
C ALA A 22 -6.02 -21.53 17.52
N LYS A 23 -6.48 -20.32 17.80
CA LYS A 23 -7.33 -19.57 16.87
C LYS A 23 -6.37 -18.89 15.93
N LYS A 24 -6.03 -19.66 14.89
CA LYS A 24 -5.39 -19.20 13.66
C LYS A 24 -5.75 -17.74 13.45
N ALA A 25 -4.73 -16.90 13.34
CA ALA A 25 -4.87 -15.62 12.68
C ALA A 25 -5.62 -15.91 11.37
N ARG A 26 -6.93 -15.68 11.35
CA ARG A 26 -7.66 -15.55 10.12
C ARG A 26 -7.25 -14.16 9.63
N ARG A 27 -6.00 -14.08 9.15
CA ARG A 27 -5.62 -13.20 8.06
C ARG A 27 -6.75 -13.42 7.08
N ALA A 28 -7.68 -12.46 7.04
CA ALA A 28 -8.79 -12.51 6.12
C ALA A 28 -8.14 -12.86 4.79
N LYS A 29 -8.42 -14.07 4.32
CA LYS A 29 -7.98 -14.55 3.03
C LYS A 29 -8.61 -13.51 2.14
N ARG A 30 -7.80 -12.53 1.69
CA ARG A 30 -8.18 -11.61 0.64
C ARG A 30 -8.68 -12.57 -0.41
N THR A 31 -9.99 -12.60 -0.59
CA THR A 31 -10.60 -13.28 -1.70
C THR A 31 -9.77 -12.78 -2.86
N SER A 32 -9.02 -13.68 -3.47
CA SER A 32 -8.44 -13.45 -4.76
C SER A 32 -9.66 -13.11 -5.60
N VAL A 33 -9.95 -11.81 -5.68
CA VAL A 33 -10.77 -11.22 -6.72
C VAL A 33 -10.20 -11.87 -7.94
N ASP A 34 -11.00 -12.74 -8.52
CA ASP A 34 -10.77 -13.28 -9.84
C ASP A 34 -10.57 -12.05 -10.71
N THR A 35 -9.30 -11.69 -10.88
CA THR A 35 -8.91 -10.48 -11.60
C THR A 35 -9.52 -10.66 -12.97
N PRO A 36 -10.43 -9.77 -13.41
CA PRO A 36 -10.97 -9.84 -14.76
C PRO A 36 -9.75 -9.92 -15.67
N LYS A 37 -9.65 -10.99 -16.48
CA LYS A 37 -8.51 -11.29 -17.37
C LYS A 37 -7.86 -9.99 -17.85
N ARG A 38 -6.82 -9.50 -17.15
CA ARG A 38 -6.09 -8.27 -17.47
C ARG A 38 -5.12 -8.51 -18.63
N GLY A 39 -5.45 -9.45 -19.51
CA GLY A 39 -4.66 -9.73 -20.69
C GLY A 39 -4.89 -8.61 -21.69
N SER A 40 -3.80 -7.97 -22.14
CA SER A 40 -3.67 -7.17 -23.36
C SER A 40 -3.59 -5.65 -23.28
N LEU A 41 -3.68 -4.97 -22.12
CA LEU A 41 -3.45 -3.50 -22.09
C LEU A 41 -2.02 -3.09 -21.71
N TRP A 42 -1.36 -3.90 -20.88
CA TRP A 42 -0.03 -3.62 -20.35
C TRP A 42 1.00 -4.52 -21.04
N ASP A 43 1.75 -3.95 -21.98
CA ASP A 43 2.90 -4.59 -22.61
C ASP A 43 4.18 -4.18 -21.90
N ASP A 44 5.29 -4.88 -22.14
CA ASP A 44 6.58 -4.57 -21.50
C ASP A 44 7.00 -3.11 -21.71
N GLU A 45 6.74 -2.55 -22.89
CA GLU A 45 6.99 -1.15 -23.19
C GLU A 45 6.16 -0.21 -22.31
N SER A 46 4.85 -0.46 -22.15
CA SER A 46 4.01 0.42 -21.32
C SER A 46 4.29 0.27 -19.83
N VAL A 47 4.76 -0.89 -19.38
CA VAL A 47 5.24 -1.07 -18.00
C VAL A 47 6.58 -0.37 -17.78
N HIS A 48 7.50 -0.47 -18.74
CA HIS A 48 8.80 0.19 -18.69
C HIS A 48 8.63 1.72 -18.67
N GLU A 49 7.77 2.23 -19.54
CA GLU A 49 7.49 3.66 -19.62
C GLU A 49 6.76 4.18 -18.39
N LEU A 50 5.80 3.41 -17.85
CA LEU A 50 5.16 3.71 -16.56
C LEU A 50 6.19 3.86 -15.44
N PHE A 51 7.18 2.96 -15.36
CA PHE A 51 8.24 3.03 -14.36
C PHE A 51 9.15 4.25 -14.58
N ARG A 52 9.56 4.49 -15.81
CA ARG A 52 10.39 5.65 -16.20
C ARG A 52 9.71 6.98 -15.82
N LEU A 53 8.42 7.12 -16.13
CA LEU A 53 7.63 8.30 -15.81
C LEU A 53 7.39 8.45 -14.30
N ARG A 54 7.14 7.34 -13.59
CA ARG A 54 6.97 7.35 -12.12
C ARG A 54 8.24 7.78 -11.39
N CYS A 55 9.42 7.43 -11.92
CA CYS A 55 10.73 7.76 -11.35
C CYS A 55 11.27 9.13 -11.79
N LYS A 56 10.67 9.79 -12.78
CA LYS A 56 11.05 11.14 -13.19
C LYS A 56 10.85 12.13 -12.03
N SER A 57 11.94 12.81 -11.64
CA SER A 57 12.08 13.65 -10.44
C SER A 57 10.90 14.58 -10.09
N GLN A 58 10.20 15.16 -11.08
CA GLN A 58 9.07 16.06 -10.82
C GLN A 58 7.76 15.33 -10.50
N LEU A 59 7.52 14.18 -11.13
CA LEU A 59 6.32 13.39 -10.91
C LEU A 59 6.47 12.49 -9.69
N ALA A 60 7.68 11.94 -9.49
CA ALA A 60 8.05 11.13 -8.34
C ALA A 60 7.71 11.81 -7.00
N LYS A 61 8.12 13.07 -6.84
CA LYS A 61 7.88 13.87 -5.62
C LYS A 61 6.40 14.07 -5.31
N ARG A 62 5.55 14.16 -6.34
CA ARG A 62 4.11 14.41 -6.15
C ARG A 62 3.38 13.17 -5.65
N PHE A 63 3.84 11.98 -6.01
CA PHE A 63 3.28 10.74 -5.49
C PHE A 63 3.60 10.50 -4.01
N ASP A 64 4.75 11.01 -3.54
CA ASP A 64 5.15 10.93 -2.13
C ASP A 64 4.54 12.05 -1.26
N SER A 65 3.84 13.01 -1.88
CA SER A 65 3.16 14.09 -1.17
C SER A 65 2.07 13.56 -0.24
N LYS A 66 1.84 14.22 0.91
CA LYS A 66 0.69 13.91 1.78
C LYS A 66 -0.63 14.47 1.24
N ASN A 67 -0.57 15.31 0.21
CA ASN A 67 -1.74 15.94 -0.39
C ASN A 67 -2.40 15.02 -1.43
N ASN A 68 -3.64 14.60 -1.16
CA ASN A 68 -4.42 13.75 -2.08
C ASN A 68 -4.70 14.42 -3.43
N ALA A 69 -4.83 15.76 -3.48
CA ALA A 69 -5.04 16.49 -4.73
C ALA A 69 -3.78 16.42 -5.62
N GLU A 70 -2.61 16.58 -5.03
CA GLU A 70 -1.33 16.45 -5.75
C GLU A 70 -1.09 15.03 -6.24
N LYS A 71 -1.42 14.02 -5.44
CA LYS A 71 -1.38 12.61 -5.89
C LYS A 71 -2.29 12.36 -7.09
N LYS A 72 -3.54 12.85 -7.02
CA LYS A 72 -4.50 12.71 -8.13
C LYS A 72 -3.98 13.41 -9.39
N ALA A 73 -3.46 14.63 -9.25
CA ALA A 73 -2.86 15.36 -10.36
C ALA A 73 -1.65 14.60 -10.96
N ALA A 74 -0.83 13.97 -10.11
CA ALA A 74 0.28 13.14 -10.57
C ALA A 74 -0.19 11.91 -11.36
N TYR A 75 -1.24 11.21 -10.92
CA TYR A 75 -1.81 10.10 -11.70
C TYR A 75 -2.44 10.56 -13.02
N VAL A 76 -3.09 11.73 -13.05
CA VAL A 76 -3.62 12.33 -14.31
C VAL A 76 -2.48 12.61 -15.28
N MET A 77 -1.43 13.29 -14.84
CA MET A 77 -0.27 13.57 -15.69
C MET A 77 0.42 12.28 -16.14
N LEU A 78 0.57 11.31 -15.24
CA LEU A 78 1.15 10.01 -15.57
C LEU A 78 0.35 9.29 -16.66
N ALA A 79 -0.99 9.29 -16.56
CA ALA A 79 -1.85 8.68 -17.56
C ALA A 79 -1.72 9.36 -18.93
N VAL A 80 -1.66 10.68 -18.97
CA VAL A 80 -1.48 11.46 -20.21
C VAL A 80 -0.10 11.20 -20.82
N GLU A 81 0.98 11.34 -20.05
CA GLU A 81 2.35 11.12 -20.53
C GLU A 81 2.57 9.67 -20.99
N LEU A 82 2.03 8.70 -20.25
CA LEU A 82 2.06 7.30 -20.63
C LEU A 82 1.33 7.09 -21.96
N SER A 83 0.12 7.67 -22.10
CA SER A 83 -0.67 7.52 -23.31
C SER A 83 0.02 8.11 -24.54
N MET A 84 0.68 9.25 -24.38
CA MET A 84 1.48 9.87 -25.44
C MET A 84 2.71 9.05 -25.80
N SER A 85 3.33 8.39 -24.83
CA SER A 85 4.57 7.64 -25.04
C SER A 85 4.32 6.26 -25.66
N THR A 86 3.19 5.63 -25.35
CA THR A 86 2.86 4.28 -25.80
C THR A 86 1.78 4.25 -26.88
N GLU A 87 1.30 5.42 -27.33
CA GLU A 87 0.22 5.60 -28.31
C GLU A 87 -1.05 4.81 -27.96
N LYS A 88 -1.37 4.73 -26.66
CA LYS A 88 -2.50 3.96 -26.12
C LYS A 88 -3.23 4.79 -25.07
N GLU A 89 -4.54 4.76 -25.05
CA GLU A 89 -5.28 5.45 -24.00
C GLU A 89 -5.23 4.68 -22.68
N PHE A 90 -4.69 5.32 -21.65
CA PHE A 90 -4.75 4.85 -20.28
C PHE A 90 -5.62 5.77 -19.43
N SER A 91 -6.52 5.16 -18.66
CA SER A 91 -7.25 5.87 -17.61
C SER A 91 -6.43 5.96 -16.33
N VAL A 92 -6.63 7.05 -15.58
CA VAL A 92 -6.07 7.27 -14.24
C VAL A 92 -6.27 6.07 -13.32
N ALA A 93 -7.47 5.47 -13.34
CA ALA A 93 -7.79 4.31 -12.52
C ALA A 93 -6.96 3.07 -12.90
N GLN A 94 -6.68 2.88 -14.21
CA GLN A 94 -5.86 1.76 -14.69
C GLN A 94 -4.40 1.93 -14.29
N VAL A 95 -3.87 3.15 -14.43
CA VAL A 95 -2.50 3.49 -14.02
C VAL A 95 -2.33 3.31 -12.51
N GLN A 96 -3.30 3.77 -11.73
CA GLN A 96 -3.29 3.63 -10.28
C GLN A 96 -3.39 2.16 -9.85
N ASP A 97 -4.33 1.39 -10.38
CA ASP A 97 -4.44 -0.05 -10.09
C ASP A 97 -3.13 -0.76 -10.47
N LYS A 98 -2.53 -0.47 -11.63
CA LYS A 98 -1.25 -1.08 -12.00
C LYS A 98 -0.11 -0.73 -11.02
N GLN A 99 -0.06 0.51 -10.53
CA GLN A 99 0.92 0.95 -9.52
C GLN A 99 0.69 0.28 -8.17
N ASP A 100 -0.55 0.20 -7.70
CA ASP A 100 -0.85 -0.48 -6.44
C ASP A 100 -0.46 -1.96 -6.48
N TRP A 101 -0.61 -2.62 -7.64
CA TRP A 101 -0.22 -4.02 -7.81
C TRP A 101 1.30 -4.25 -7.91
N GLN A 102 2.03 -3.41 -8.67
CA GLN A 102 3.48 -3.56 -8.85
C GLN A 102 4.27 -3.22 -7.57
N TRP A 103 3.84 -2.22 -6.81
CA TRP A 103 4.58 -1.74 -5.64
C TRP A 103 4.10 -2.35 -4.30
N SER A 104 3.09 -3.23 -4.33
CA SER A 104 2.61 -3.96 -3.13
C SER A 104 3.08 -5.42 -3.03
N SER A 105 3.93 -5.91 -3.94
CA SER A 105 4.62 -7.22 -3.84
C SER A 105 6.07 -7.06 -3.46
#